data_AF-A0A941LMK7-F1
#
_entry.id   AF-A0A941LMK7-F1
#
_cell.length_a   1.000
_cell.length_b   1.000
_cell.length_c   1.000
_cell.angle_alpha   90.00
_cell.angle_beta   90.00
_cell.angle_gamma   90.00
#
_symmetry.space_group_name_H-M   'P 1'
#
loop_
_entity.id
_entity.type
_entity.pdbx_description
1 polymer ?
#
loop_
_entity_poly.entity_id
_entity_poly.type
_entity_poly.pdbx_seq_one_letter_code
_entity_poly.pdbx_strand_id
1 'polypeptide(L)' 'MSTNETPVTITRHELRAIIARTGQFAYLIGAKARVNPVRLSKILNGHEALTPKVATRLIRVCEEVSRAKGKRR' A
#
# COMPACT_ATOMS: atom_id res chain seq x y z
N MET A 1 -26.12 3.99 5.02
CA MET A 1 -25.39 3.92 3.74
C MET A 1 -24.20 3.00 3.93
N SER A 2 -24.32 1.73 3.52
CA SER A 2 -23.22 0.77 3.60
C SER A 2 -22.28 1.04 2.45
N THR A 3 -21.13 1.67 2.71
CA THR A 3 -20.02 1.69 1.76
C THR A 3 -19.53 0.26 1.61
N ASN A 4 -20.01 -0.44 0.58
CA ASN A 4 -19.40 -1.66 0.06
C ASN A 4 -18.00 -1.26 -0.43
N GLU A 5 -17.04 -1.17 0.49
CA GLU A 5 -15.63 -1.16 0.15
C GLU A 5 -15.33 -2.56 -0.41
N THR A 6 -15.40 -2.70 -1.74
CA THR A 6 -15.02 -3.92 -2.43
C THR A 6 -13.62 -4.31 -1.91
N PRO A 7 -13.46 -5.50 -1.30
CA PRO A 7 -12.16 -5.90 -0.76
C PRO A 7 -11.17 -5.89 -1.92
N VAL A 8 -10.08 -5.12 -1.77
CA VAL A 8 -9.10 -5.01 -2.83
C VAL A 8 -8.33 -6.33 -2.90
N THR A 9 -8.67 -7.13 -3.90
CA THR A 9 -8.05 -8.44 -4.17
C THR A 9 -6.83 -8.23 -5.05
N ILE A 10 -5.73 -7.76 -4.46
CA ILE A 10 -4.43 -7.73 -5.12
C ILE A 10 -3.49 -8.75 -4.50
N THR A 11 -2.62 -9.30 -5.34
CA THR A 11 -1.50 -10.14 -4.93
C THR A 11 -0.40 -9.31 -4.26
N ARG A 12 0.48 -9.99 -3.50
CA ARG A 12 1.68 -9.34 -2.95
C ARG A 12 2.57 -8.72 -4.05
N HIS A 13 2.60 -9.34 -5.23
CA HIS A 13 3.46 -8.92 -6.34
C HIS A 13 2.96 -7.60 -6.93
N GLU A 14 1.65 -7.49 -7.12
CA GLU A 14 1.00 -6.24 -7.52
C GLU A 14 1.20 -5.14 -6.47
N LEU A 15 1.10 -5.48 -5.18
CA LEU A 15 1.37 -4.52 -4.09
C LEU A 15 2.81 -4.00 -4.15
N ARG A 16 3.80 -4.87 -4.34
CA ARG A 16 5.22 -4.45 -4.51
C ARG A 16 5.37 -3.52 -5.71
N ALA A 17 4.71 -3.81 -6.83
CA ALA A 17 4.77 -2.98 -8.03
C ALA A 17 4.10 -1.61 -7.84
N ILE A 18 3.01 -1.53 -7.09
CA ILE A 18 2.33 -0.26 -6.75
C ILE A 18 3.25 0.60 -5.87
N ILE A 19 3.85 0.00 -4.83
CA ILE A 19 4.80 0.70 -3.95
C ILE A 19 6.00 1.20 -4.76
N ALA A 20 6.59 0.36 -5.62
CA ALA A 20 7.73 0.74 -6.45
C ALA A 20 7.43 1.93 -7.38
N ARG A 21 6.21 1.99 -7.97
CA ARG A 21 5.76 3.10 -8.82
C ARG A 21 5.71 4.45 -8.11
N THR A 22 5.51 4.46 -6.79
CA THR A 22 5.56 5.73 -6.02
C THR A 22 6.95 6.35 -5.99
N GLY A 23 8.01 5.55 -6.24
CA GLY A 23 9.41 5.97 -6.09
C GLY A 23 9.76 6.39 -4.66
N GLN A 24 9.02 5.89 -3.66
CA GLN A 24 9.30 6.05 -2.24
C GLN A 24 9.78 4.72 -1.66
N PHE A 25 10.51 4.79 -0.55
CA PHE A 25 10.87 3.60 0.19
C PHE A 25 9.63 2.94 0.83
N ALA A 26 9.58 1.60 0.82
CA ALA A 26 8.43 0.85 1.32
C ALA A 26 8.11 1.17 2.80
N TYR A 27 9.12 1.40 3.64
CA TYR A 27 8.90 1.76 5.05
C TYR A 27 8.19 3.11 5.23
N LEU A 28 8.43 4.09 4.34
CA LEU A 28 7.74 5.39 4.37
C LEU A 28 6.27 5.26 3.97
N ILE A 29 5.99 4.45 2.96
CA ILE A 29 4.62 4.10 2.57
C ILE A 29 3.90 3.37 3.71
N GLY A 30 4.57 2.41 4.34
CA GLY A 30 4.06 1.70 5.51
C GLY A 30 3.72 2.64 6.66
N ALA A 31 4.64 3.54 7.03
CA ALA A 31 4.43 4.53 8.08
C ALA A 31 3.22 5.44 7.79
N LYS A 32 3.12 5.96 6.56
CA LYS A 32 1.99 6.82 6.14
C LYS A 32 0.65 6.05 6.10
N ALA A 33 0.68 4.76 5.79
CA ALA A 33 -0.48 3.86 5.84
C ALA A 33 -0.82 3.37 7.27
N ARG A 34 -0.07 3.80 8.29
CA ARG A 34 -0.15 3.30 9.68
C ARG A 34 -0.05 1.77 9.73
N VAL A 35 0.80 1.21 8.89
CA VAL A 35 1.17 -0.21 8.88
C VAL A 35 2.58 -0.31 9.45
N ASN A 36 2.76 -1.17 10.46
CA ASN A 36 4.09 -1.41 11.04
C ASN A 36 5.08 -1.81 9.91
N PRO A 37 6.23 -1.14 9.77
CA PRO A 37 7.18 -1.41 8.67
C PRO A 37 7.72 -2.85 8.66
N VAL A 38 7.93 -3.46 9.83
CA VAL A 38 8.36 -4.87 9.95
C VAL A 38 7.25 -5.80 9.45
N ARG A 39 6.02 -5.52 9.85
CA ARG A 39 4.84 -6.25 9.36
C ARG A 39 4.69 -6.13 7.84
N LEU A 40 4.85 -4.92 7.31
CA LEU A 40 4.84 -4.70 5.86
C LEU A 40 5.94 -5.53 5.17
N SER A 41 7.16 -5.54 5.70
CA SER A 41 8.25 -6.37 5.15
C SER A 41 7.89 -7.86 5.15
N LYS A 42 7.31 -8.38 6.24
CA LYS A 42 6.83 -9.78 6.31
C LYS A 42 5.77 -10.06 5.24
N ILE A 43 4.81 -9.16 5.04
CA ILE A 43 3.78 -9.28 4.00
C ILE A 43 4.40 -9.28 2.60
N LEU A 44 5.29 -8.33 2.30
CA LEU A 44 5.91 -8.21 0.97
C LEU A 44 6.79 -9.41 0.64
N ASN A 45 7.44 -10.01 1.64
CA ASN A 45 8.28 -11.21 1.49
C ASN A 45 7.50 -12.52 1.61
N GLY A 46 6.19 -12.48 1.87
CA GLY A 46 5.34 -13.67 1.93
C GLY A 46 5.42 -14.45 3.25
N HIS A 47 6.00 -13.88 4.29
CA HIS A 47 5.98 -14.42 5.65
C HIS A 47 4.67 -14.14 6.40
N GLU A 48 3.83 -13.24 5.89
CA GLU A 48 2.50 -12.94 6.43
C GLU A 48 1.51 -12.72 5.29
N ALA A 49 0.25 -13.10 5.50
CA ALA A 49 -0.81 -12.91 4.51
C ALA A 49 -1.15 -11.41 4.33
N LEU A 50 -1.31 -11.00 3.07
CA LEU A 50 -1.87 -9.68 2.75
C LEU A 50 -3.37 -9.70 3.00
N THR A 51 -3.83 -8.93 3.98
CA THR A 51 -5.27 -8.77 4.23
C THR A 51 -5.84 -7.65 3.36
N PRO A 52 -7.12 -7.73 2.93
CA PRO A 52 -7.76 -6.68 2.13
C PRO A 52 -7.68 -5.30 2.79
N LYS A 53 -7.88 -5.21 4.11
CA LYS A 53 -7.78 -3.95 4.87
C LYS A 53 -6.40 -3.30 4.80
N VAL A 54 -5.33 -4.11 4.84
CA VAL A 54 -3.95 -3.60 4.71
C VAL A 54 -3.68 -3.19 3.26
N ALA A 55 -4.14 -3.99 2.29
CA ALA A 55 -4.02 -3.66 0.87
C ALA A 55 -4.68 -2.31 0.53
N THR A 56 -5.94 -2.12 0.91
CA THR A 56 -6.69 -0.87 0.68
C THR A 56 -5.96 0.35 1.25
N ARG A 57 -5.44 0.24 2.49
CA ARG A 57 -4.68 1.34 3.12
C ARG A 57 -3.41 1.69 2.36
N LEU A 58 -2.63 0.67 1.98
CA LEU A 58 -1.37 0.87 1.27
C LEU A 58 -1.59 1.47 -0.12
N ILE A 59 -2.60 0.99 -0.85
CA ILE A 59 -2.95 1.50 -2.19
C ILE A 59 -3.37 2.96 -2.11
N ARG A 60 -4.29 3.31 -1.19
CA ARG A 60 -4.73 4.69 -0.98
C ARG A 60 -3.55 5.63 -0.72
N VAL A 61 -2.61 5.21 0.12
CA VAL A 61 -1.41 6.01 0.39
C VAL A 61 -0.51 6.13 -0.84
N CYS A 62 -0.35 5.06 -1.61
CA CYS A 62 0.42 5.10 -2.86
C CYS A 62 -0.20 6.08 -3.87
N GLU A 63 -1.52 6.10 -3.99
CA GLU A 63 -2.25 7.07 -4.82
C GLU A 63 -2.05 8.50 -4.33
N GLU A 64 -2.18 8.75 -3.02
CA GLU A 64 -1.94 10.07 -2.42
C GLU A 64 -0.51 10.57 -2.70
N VAL A 65 0.48 9.70 -2.55
CA VAL A 65 1.90 10.03 -2.84
C VAL A 65 2.09 10.33 -4.33
N SER A 66 1.46 9.55 -5.20
CA SER A 66 1.55 9.74 -6.65
C SER A 66 0.89 11.06 -7.09
N ARG A 67 -0.27 11.40 -6.53
CA ARG A 67 -0.95 12.70 -6.75
C ARG A 67 -0.11 13.87 -6.24
N ALA A 68 0.51 13.73 -5.07
CA ALA A 68 1.38 14.77 -4.51
C ALA A 68 2.63 15.02 -5.37
N LYS A 69 3.17 13.98 -6.03
CA LYS A 69 4.24 14.13 -7.04
C LYS A 69 3.74 14.83 -8.31
N GLY A 70 2.56 14.47 -8.81
CA GLY A 70 1.96 15.08 -10.01
C GLY A 70 1.64 16.56 -9.87
N LYS A 71 1.26 17.03 -8.67
CA LYS A 71 0.94 18.44 -8.38
C LYS A 71 2.17 19.35 -8.22
N ARG A 72 3.37 18.79 -8.15
CA ARG A 72 4.64 19.54 -8.01
C ARG A 72 5.33 19.84 -9.35
N ARG A 73 4.68 19.55 -10.47
CA ARG A 73 5.15 19.86 -11.83
C ARG A 73 4.30 20.94 -12.47
#